data_AF-A0A426YXC0-F1
#
_entry.id   AF-A0A426YXC0-F1
#
_cell.length_a   1.000
_cell.length_b   1.000
_cell.length_c   1.000
_cell.angle_alpha   90.00
_cell.angle_beta   90.00
_cell.angle_gamma   90.00
#
_symmetry.space_group_name_H-M   'P 1'
#
loop_
_entity.id
_entity.type
_entity.pdbx_description
1 polymer ?
#
loop_
_entity_poly.entity_id
_entity_poly.type
_entity_poly.pdbx_seq_one_letter_code
_entity_poly.pdbx_strand_id
1 'polypeptide(L)'
;MATEEEDPRTHSLPPYPQMILAAVAASGDKDGTSLSAISEYVESSYEGQLPPSHASLLAAHLTRMTEAGELLLVGSVYFRPGPEAP
;
A
#
# COMPACT_ATOMS: atom_id res chain seq x y z
N MET A 1 10.31 0.70 22.44
CA MET A 1 10.80 1.80 21.58
C MET A 1 10.94 1.21 20.20
N ALA A 2 10.21 1.76 19.23
CA ALA A 2 10.20 1.34 17.84
C ALA A 2 11.46 1.84 17.13
N THR A 3 12.14 0.95 16.41
CA THR A 3 13.11 1.22 15.34
C THR A 3 13.16 -0.08 14.54
N GLU A 4 12.54 -0.13 13.37
CA GLU A 4 13.29 -0.14 12.10
C GLU A 4 14.12 -1.42 11.96
N GLU A 5 13.45 -2.54 11.65
CA GLU A 5 14.09 -3.63 10.91
C GLU A 5 13.89 -3.35 9.41
N GLU A 6 14.68 -2.40 8.90
CA GLU A 6 15.05 -2.39 7.48
C GLU A 6 15.89 -3.65 7.21
N ASP A 7 15.35 -4.63 6.49
CA ASP A 7 16.15 -5.75 5.98
C ASP A 7 16.90 -5.27 4.72
N PRO A 8 18.24 -5.12 4.77
CA PRO A 8 18.99 -4.40 3.74
C PRO A 8 19.50 -5.36 2.66
N ARG A 9 18.67 -6.24 2.11
CA ARG A 9 19.16 -7.27 1.16
C ARG A 9 18.10 -7.75 0.19
N THR A 10 17.80 -6.95 -0.84
CA THR A 10 17.77 -7.38 -2.26
C THR A 10 17.20 -6.27 -3.13
N HIS A 11 17.87 -5.98 -4.25
CA HIS A 11 17.35 -5.23 -5.39
C HIS A 11 16.19 -6.04 -6.04
N SER A 12 15.07 -6.18 -5.35
CA SER A 12 13.90 -6.94 -5.78
C SER A 12 12.70 -6.37 -5.03
N LEU A 13 11.62 -6.02 -5.76
CA LEU A 13 10.53 -5.17 -5.26
C LEU A 13 10.16 -5.37 -3.78
N PRO A 14 9.89 -4.29 -3.05
CA PRO A 14 9.28 -4.40 -1.74
C PRO A 14 7.91 -5.10 -1.85
N PRO A 15 7.45 -5.74 -0.76
CA PRO A 15 6.18 -6.44 -0.76
C PRO A 15 5.02 -5.44 -0.96
N TYR A 16 3.94 -5.90 -1.58
CA TYR A 16 2.76 -5.08 -1.89
C TYR A 16 2.22 -4.27 -0.70
N PRO A 17 2.11 -4.81 0.54
CA PRO A 17 1.68 -4.03 1.69
C PRO A 17 2.52 -2.78 1.91
N GLN A 18 3.84 -2.87 1.76
CA GLN A 18 4.72 -1.71 1.92
C GLN A 18 4.55 -0.69 0.79
N MET A 19 4.40 -1.15 -0.45
CA MET A 19 4.13 -0.29 -1.60
C MET A 19 2.79 0.46 -1.45
N ILE A 20 1.75 -0.26 -1.01
CA ILE A 20 0.42 0.30 -0.73
C ILE A 20 0.52 1.34 0.38
N LEU A 21 1.16 0.99 1.49
CA LEU A 21 1.37 1.91 2.60
C LEU A 21 2.12 3.16 2.11
N ALA A 22 3.22 3.01 1.38
CA ALA A 22 3.97 4.13 0.83
C ALA A 22 3.11 5.03 -0.06
N ALA A 23 2.30 4.46 -0.94
CA ALA A 23 1.36 5.20 -1.78
C ALA A 23 0.35 5.99 -0.94
N VAL A 24 -0.25 5.36 0.08
CA VAL A 24 -1.22 6.03 0.96
C VAL A 24 -0.56 7.16 1.76
N ALA A 25 0.66 6.95 2.25
CA ALA A 25 1.41 7.99 2.96
C ALA A 25 1.84 9.15 2.03
N ALA A 26 2.25 8.84 0.79
CA ALA A 26 2.64 9.84 -0.19
C ALA A 26 1.45 10.66 -0.69
N SER A 27 0.27 10.04 -0.81
CA SER A 27 -0.96 10.70 -1.26
C SER A 27 -1.63 11.54 -0.16
N GLY A 28 -1.22 11.36 1.10
CA GLY A 28 -1.71 12.12 2.25
C GLY A 28 -3.00 11.53 2.83
N ASP A 29 -2.98 11.21 4.13
CA ASP A 29 -4.08 10.62 4.91
C ASP A 29 -5.44 11.34 4.84
N LYS A 30 -5.50 12.54 4.27
CA LYS A 30 -6.68 13.41 4.29
C LYS A 30 -7.69 13.11 3.18
N ASP A 31 -7.24 12.69 2.02
CA ASP A 31 -8.11 12.49 0.84
C ASP A 31 -8.36 11.01 0.56
N GLY A 32 -7.62 10.12 1.23
CA GLY A 32 -7.65 8.68 0.95
C GLY A 32 -7.02 8.38 -0.39
N THR A 33 -6.65 7.12 -0.60
CA THR A 33 -5.99 6.71 -1.84
C THR A 33 -6.83 5.66 -2.53
N SER A 34 -7.24 5.92 -3.76
CA SER A 34 -8.00 4.95 -4.55
C SER A 34 -7.09 3.84 -5.06
N LEU A 35 -7.67 2.68 -5.41
CA LEU A 35 -6.90 1.58 -5.99
C LEU A 35 -6.08 2.02 -7.20
N SER A 36 -6.67 2.85 -8.07
CA SER A 36 -6.00 3.39 -9.24
C SER A 36 -4.83 4.30 -8.89
N ALA A 37 -4.97 5.18 -7.89
CA ALA A 37 -3.89 6.06 -7.46
C ALA A 37 -2.73 5.26 -6.82
N ILE A 38 -3.04 4.22 -6.05
CA ILE A 38 -2.03 3.29 -5.53
C ILE A 38 -1.36 2.56 -6.69
N SER A 39 -2.13 2.07 -7.67
CA SER A 39 -1.60 1.39 -8.86
C SER A 39 -0.63 2.30 -9.59
N GLU A 40 -1.03 3.53 -9.92
CA GLU A 40 -0.17 4.49 -10.62
C GLU A 40 1.08 4.86 -9.82
N TYR A 41 0.95 5.04 -8.49
CA TYR A 41 2.10 5.33 -7.63
C TYR A 41 3.12 4.20 -7.65
N VAL A 42 2.63 2.96 -7.56
CA VAL A 42 3.46 1.75 -7.56
C VAL A 42 4.06 1.52 -8.94
N GLU A 43 3.27 1.70 -10.00
CA GLU A 43 3.74 1.65 -11.38
C GLU A 43 4.85 2.66 -11.62
N SER A 44 4.66 3.92 -11.22
CA SER A 44 5.67 4.98 -11.38
C SER A 44 6.90 4.79 -10.49
N SER A 45 6.75 4.25 -9.28
CA SER A 45 7.88 4.04 -8.36
C SER A 45 8.71 2.80 -8.69
N TYR A 46 8.06 1.77 -9.25
CA TYR A 46 8.64 0.45 -9.50
C TYR A 46 8.52 0.04 -10.97
N GLU A 47 8.61 1.01 -11.88
CA GLU A 47 8.54 0.80 -13.34
C GLU A 47 9.47 -0.34 -13.78
N GLY A 48 8.94 -1.27 -14.58
CA GLY A 48 9.70 -2.40 -15.13
C GLY A 48 9.92 -3.58 -14.19
N GLN A 49 9.51 -3.47 -12.92
CA GLN A 49 9.62 -4.55 -11.93
C GLN A 49 8.26 -5.22 -11.64
N LEU A 50 7.16 -4.60 -12.07
CA LEU A 50 5.82 -5.09 -11.78
C LEU A 50 5.34 -6.12 -12.81
N PRO A 51 4.64 -7.18 -12.35
CA PRO A 51 4.00 -8.13 -13.25
C PRO A 51 2.83 -7.46 -13.99
N PRO A 52 2.44 -7.96 -15.17
CA PRO A 52 1.27 -7.45 -15.91
C PRO A 52 -0.05 -7.62 -15.14
N SER A 53 -0.09 -8.53 -14.16
CA SER A 53 -1.23 -8.75 -13.25
C SER A 53 -1.14 -7.94 -11.95
N HIS A 54 -0.33 -6.88 -11.92
CA HIS A 54 -0.14 -6.02 -10.75
C HIS A 54 -1.46 -5.49 -10.19
N ALA A 55 -2.37 -4.98 -11.03
CA ALA A 55 -3.64 -4.41 -10.58
C ALA A 55 -4.51 -5.43 -9.80
N SER A 56 -4.57 -6.68 -10.26
CA SER A 56 -5.31 -7.74 -9.56
C SER A 56 -4.62 -8.18 -8.26
N LEU A 57 -3.29 -8.27 -8.26
CA LEU A 57 -2.51 -8.57 -7.05
C LEU A 57 -2.64 -7.47 -5.99
N LEU A 58 -2.65 -6.22 -6.43
CA LEU A 58 -2.88 -5.04 -5.61
C LEU A 58 -4.26 -5.11 -4.97
N ALA A 59 -5.31 -5.35 -5.76
CA ALA A 59 -6.68 -5.48 -5.27
C ALA A 59 -6.79 -6.58 -4.18
N ALA A 60 -6.21 -7.75 -4.43
CA ALA A 60 -6.23 -8.85 -3.47
C ALA A 60 -5.51 -8.49 -2.16
N HIS A 61 -4.37 -7.79 -2.25
CA HIS A 61 -3.65 -7.30 -1.07
C HIS A 61 -4.45 -6.24 -0.32
N LEU A 62 -5.06 -5.29 -1.03
CA LEU A 62 -5.89 -4.26 -0.44
C LEU A 62 -7.05 -4.86 0.34
N THR A 63 -7.80 -5.80 -0.25
CA THR A 63 -8.88 -6.50 0.45
C THR A 63 -8.36 -7.23 1.69
N ARG A 64 -7.22 -7.93 1.59
CA ARG A 64 -6.64 -8.64 2.74
C ARG A 64 -6.22 -7.67 3.85
N MET A 65 -5.62 -6.54 3.50
CA MET A 65 -5.21 -5.51 4.47
C MET A 65 -6.41 -4.84 5.12
N THR A 66 -7.51 -4.62 4.37
CA THR A 66 -8.73 -4.08 4.96
C THR A 66 -9.39 -5.06 5.91
N GLU A 67 -9.42 -6.35 5.56
CA GLU A 67 -9.94 -7.41 6.44
C GLU A 67 -9.06 -7.62 7.68
N ALA A 68 -7.75 -7.44 7.56
CA ALA A 68 -6.80 -7.48 8.67
C ALA A 68 -6.87 -6.25 9.59
N GLY A 69 -7.61 -5.21 9.19
CA GLY A 69 -7.65 -3.93 9.90
C GLY A 69 -6.38 -3.09 9.73
N GLU A 70 -5.56 -3.38 8.71
CA GLU A 70 -4.38 -2.59 8.32
C GLU A 70 -4.73 -1.43 7.36
N LEU A 71 -5.92 -1.46 6.74
CA LEU A 71 -6.46 -0.39 5.91
C LEU A 71 -7.96 -0.21 6.19
N LEU A 72 -8.46 1.02 6.04
CA LEU A 72 -9.88 1.33 6.06
C LEU A 72 -10.35 1.62 4.64
N LEU A 73 -11.29 0.83 4.13
CA LEU A 73 -11.98 1.11 2.88
C LEU A 73 -13.23 1.95 3.18
N VAL A 74 -13.21 3.21 2.75
CA VAL A 74 -14.37 4.11 2.88
C VAL A 74 -14.91 4.42 1.49
N GLY A 75 -16.01 3.77 1.12
CA GLY A 75 -16.62 3.90 -0.20
C GLY A 75 -15.79 3.25 -1.31
N SER A 76 -14.74 3.94 -1.77
CA SER A 76 -13.82 3.49 -2.83
C SER A 76 -12.37 3.96 -2.64
N VAL A 77 -12.06 4.50 -1.46
CA VAL A 77 -10.73 4.99 -1.10
C VAL A 77 -10.22 4.25 0.13
N TYR A 78 -8.93 3.96 0.12
CA TYR A 78 -8.22 3.28 1.19
C TYR A 78 -7.51 4.31 2.07
N PHE A 79 -7.66 4.14 3.38
CA PHE A 79 -7.01 4.94 4.41
C PHE A 79 -6.14 4.05 5.28
N ARG A 80 -5.06 4.61 5.82
CA ARG A 80 -4.35 3.93 6.91
C ARG A 80 -5.18 4.07 8.19
N PRO A 81 -5.38 2.99 8.96
CA PRO A 81 -5.89 3.09 10.32
C PRO A 81 -4.87 3.89 11.11
N GLY A 82 -5.31 5.02 11.66
CA GLY A 82 -4.49 5.77 12.60
C GLY A 82 -4.15 4.88 13.80
N PRO A 83 -3.07 5.18 14.54
CA PRO A 83 -2.66 4.44 15.75
C PRO A 83 -3.69 4.46 16.89
N GLU A 84 -4.88 5.03 16.67
CA GLU A 84 -6.02 5.06 17.58
C GLU A 84 -7.12 4.10 17.10
N ALA A 85 -6.86 2.79 17.24
CA ALA A 85 -7.94 1.81 17.32
C ALA A 85 -7.89 1.18 18.73
N PRO A 86 -8.91 1.40 19.58
CA PRO A 86 -8.96 0.96 20.99
C PRO A 86 -9.15 -0.55 21.17
#